data_AF-A0A1I7U2D1-F1
#
_entry.id   AF-A0A1I7U2D1-F1
#
_cell.length_a   1.000
_cell.length_b   1.000
_cell.length_c   1.000
_cell.angle_alpha   90.00
_cell.angle_beta   90.00
_cell.angle_gamma   90.00
#
_symmetry.space_group_name_H-M   'P 1'
#
loop_
_entity.id
_entity.type
_entity.pdbx_description
1 polymer ?
#
loop_
_entity_poly.entity_id
_entity_poly.type
_entity_poly.pdbx_seq_one_letter_code
_entity_poly.pdbx_strand_id
1 'polypeptide(L)'
;MICFAFLLWVVPTTAMNLTYSQLPYRLNSIIGSLAGSWAYLFTPFLQVSLSCNRFYVLYFPFGIKILKRVPVTNLSISSAILIVTCVCSIGLQDTCGYVYDPNYFTWRPEGLPCSDQLGEVIIFMIFVLTFTSNSFNVATGARLLVNKMVGMNREEANRRRKRWMIMFTQSVIQDCLHLIDIINATWIWKLSDELWFQFLFLTLSFVVIYTIDGVVMFIFNADVQPAWFRKVIQMQPTRSSNVIIVSSKASTSNTNQMS
;
A
#
# COMPACT_ATOMS: atom_id res chain seq x y z
N MET A 1 7.29 0.50 -9.13
CA MET A 1 8.37 1.48 -9.37
C MET A 1 9.71 1.03 -8.79
N ILE A 2 9.80 0.74 -7.49
CA ILE A 2 11.06 0.29 -6.85
C ILE A 2 11.65 -0.94 -7.56
N CYS A 3 10.88 -2.02 -7.72
CA CYS A 3 11.36 -3.21 -8.46
C CYS A 3 11.82 -2.90 -9.89
N PHE A 4 11.19 -1.94 -10.59
CA PHE A 4 11.63 -1.52 -11.93
C PHE A 4 12.97 -0.77 -11.87
N ALA A 5 13.18 0.10 -10.88
CA ALA A 5 14.49 0.72 -10.67
C ALA A 5 15.57 -0.33 -10.43
N PHE A 6 15.27 -1.37 -9.66
CA PHE A 6 16.21 -2.47 -9.47
C PHE A 6 16.49 -3.26 -10.75
N LEU A 7 15.45 -3.68 -11.47
CA LEU A 7 15.57 -4.50 -12.67
C LEU A 7 16.20 -3.77 -13.86
N LEU A 8 15.91 -2.48 -14.03
CA LEU A 8 16.30 -1.71 -15.22
C LEU A 8 17.47 -0.76 -14.98
N TRP A 9 17.84 -0.50 -13.71
CA TRP A 9 18.96 0.38 -13.38
C TRP A 9 20.03 -0.33 -12.57
N VAL A 10 19.69 -0.79 -11.36
CA VAL A 10 20.66 -1.39 -10.42
C VAL A 10 21.33 -2.63 -11.01
N VAL A 11 20.53 -3.59 -11.49
CA VAL A 11 21.05 -4.87 -12.01
C VAL A 11 21.91 -4.65 -13.27
N PRO A 12 21.48 -3.90 -14.30
CA PRO A 12 22.31 -3.66 -15.49
C PRO A 12 23.60 -2.90 -15.18
N THR A 13 23.53 -1.83 -14.39
CA THR A 13 24.72 -1.02 -14.06
C THR A 13 25.76 -1.82 -13.28
N THR A 14 25.29 -2.66 -12.36
CA THR A 14 26.14 -3.60 -11.60
C THR A 14 26.72 -4.71 -12.47
N ALA A 15 25.90 -5.34 -13.32
CA ALA A 15 26.34 -6.43 -14.19
C ALA A 15 27.37 -5.98 -15.23
N MET A 16 27.30 -4.72 -15.67
CA MET A 16 28.29 -4.10 -16.56
C MET A 16 29.52 -3.57 -15.82
N ASN A 17 29.59 -3.72 -14.49
CA ASN A 17 30.68 -3.24 -13.64
C ASN A 17 31.00 -1.75 -13.83
N LEU A 18 29.96 -0.94 -14.05
CA LEU A 18 30.11 0.51 -14.19
C LEU A 18 30.43 1.14 -12.85
N THR A 19 31.35 2.11 -12.82
CA THR A 19 31.61 2.92 -11.63
C THR A 19 30.65 4.11 -11.53
N TYR A 20 30.53 4.70 -10.36
CA TYR A 20 29.71 5.91 -10.16
C TYR A 20 30.01 7.04 -11.15
N SER A 21 31.30 7.26 -11.48
CA SER A 21 31.73 8.28 -12.43
C SER A 21 31.35 8.01 -13.88
N GLN A 22 31.08 6.75 -14.23
CA GLN A 22 30.63 6.35 -15.57
C GLN A 22 29.12 6.46 -15.75
N LEU A 23 28.37 6.57 -14.63
CA LEU A 23 26.92 6.70 -14.69
C LEU A 23 26.50 8.11 -15.13
N PRO A 24 25.50 8.24 -16.01
CA PRO A 24 24.90 9.53 -16.30
C PRO A 24 24.18 10.03 -15.04
N TYR A 25 24.80 11.01 -14.38
CA TYR A 25 24.35 11.57 -13.09
C TYR A 25 22.85 11.90 -13.05
N ARG A 26 22.36 12.62 -14.06
CA ARG A 26 20.94 13.03 -14.14
C ARG A 26 19.99 11.84 -14.14
N LEU A 27 20.31 10.78 -14.87
CA LEU A 27 19.47 9.59 -14.91
C LEU A 27 19.52 8.82 -13.58
N ASN A 28 20.70 8.73 -12.97
CA ASN A 28 20.87 8.10 -11.67
C ASN A 28 20.06 8.81 -10.57
N SER A 29 20.14 10.15 -10.54
CA SER A 29 19.37 11.01 -9.62
C SER A 29 17.86 10.90 -9.88
N ILE A 30 17.40 10.91 -11.14
CA ILE A 30 15.97 10.73 -11.45
C ILE A 30 15.45 9.39 -10.94
N ILE A 31 16.16 8.30 -11.24
CA ILE A 31 15.71 6.96 -10.84
C ILE A 31 15.77 6.81 -9.31
N GLY A 32 16.81 7.34 -8.67
CA GLY A 32 16.94 7.34 -7.22
C GLY A 32 15.85 8.14 -6.52
N SER A 33 15.53 9.34 -6.99
CA SER A 33 14.45 10.16 -6.42
C SER A 33 13.06 9.56 -6.68
N LEU A 34 12.84 8.92 -7.84
CA LEU A 34 11.60 8.18 -8.11
C LEU A 34 11.44 6.95 -7.20
N ALA A 35 12.52 6.22 -6.93
CA ALA A 35 12.48 5.03 -6.08
C ALA A 35 12.45 5.40 -4.58
N GLY A 36 13.44 6.17 -4.13
CA GLY A 36 13.71 6.52 -2.73
C GLY A 36 12.87 7.66 -2.16
N SER A 37 12.17 8.43 -2.99
CA SER A 37 11.25 9.48 -2.51
C SER A 37 9.83 9.27 -3.03
N TRP A 38 9.63 9.27 -4.35
CA TRP A 38 8.27 9.24 -4.93
C TRP A 38 7.54 7.95 -4.57
N ALA A 39 8.09 6.79 -4.94
CA ALA A 39 7.46 5.50 -4.68
C ALA A 39 7.45 5.15 -3.19
N TYR A 40 8.52 5.51 -2.50
CA TYR A 40 8.69 5.31 -1.06
C TYR A 40 7.58 6.01 -0.25
N LEU A 41 7.24 7.26 -0.58
CA LEU A 41 6.17 8.02 0.08
C LEU A 41 4.77 7.70 -0.45
N PHE A 42 4.63 7.36 -1.72
CA PHE A 42 3.30 7.15 -2.31
C PHE A 42 2.54 5.99 -1.65
N THR A 43 3.27 4.94 -1.24
CA THR A 43 2.71 3.76 -0.57
C THR A 43 1.97 4.10 0.74
N PRO A 44 2.60 4.75 1.74
CA PRO A 44 1.90 5.12 2.98
C PRO A 44 0.76 6.13 2.76
N PHE A 45 0.84 7.02 1.76
CA PHE A 45 -0.29 7.89 1.39
C PHE A 45 -1.51 7.09 0.92
N LEU A 46 -1.30 6.06 0.10
CA LEU A 46 -2.38 5.17 -0.33
C LEU A 46 -2.94 4.36 0.83
N GLN A 47 -2.09 3.86 1.73
CA GLN A 47 -2.52 3.14 2.93
C GLN A 47 -3.44 3.99 3.81
N VAL A 48 -3.05 5.24 4.10
CA VAL A 48 -3.91 6.19 4.83
C VAL A 48 -5.24 6.40 4.11
N SER A 49 -5.20 6.62 2.79
CA SER A 49 -6.41 6.86 1.99
C SER A 49 -7.38 5.67 2.03
N LEU A 50 -6.85 4.44 1.98
CA LEU A 50 -7.63 3.21 2.11
C LEU A 50 -8.24 3.06 3.52
N SER A 51 -7.46 3.33 4.56
CA SER A 51 -7.89 3.29 5.97
C SER A 51 -8.97 4.36 6.25
N CYS A 52 -8.82 5.57 5.72
CA CYS A 52 -9.81 6.64 5.78
C CYS A 52 -11.13 6.25 5.10
N ASN A 53 -11.07 5.71 3.88
CA ASN A 53 -12.26 5.29 3.13
C ASN A 53 -13.07 4.24 3.92
N ARG A 54 -12.35 3.27 4.49
CA ARG A 54 -12.89 2.23 5.36
C ARG A 54 -13.59 2.80 6.60
N PHE A 55 -12.91 3.72 7.30
CA PHE A 55 -13.46 4.42 8.45
C PHE A 55 -14.75 5.19 8.08
N TYR A 56 -14.70 5.95 6.99
CA TYR A 56 -15.81 6.76 6.52
C TYR A 56 -17.08 5.93 6.26
N VAL A 57 -16.95 4.83 5.51
CA VAL A 57 -18.09 3.97 5.16
C VAL A 57 -18.76 3.36 6.39
N LEU A 58 -18.00 3.06 7.45
CA LEU A 58 -18.54 2.42 8.66
C LEU A 58 -19.09 3.39 9.70
N TYR A 59 -18.49 4.58 9.82
CA TYR A 59 -18.98 5.59 10.76
C TYR A 59 -20.12 6.43 10.18
N PHE A 60 -20.15 6.61 8.85
CA PHE A 60 -21.14 7.42 8.15
C PHE A 60 -21.90 6.61 7.09
N PRO A 61 -22.72 5.61 7.48
CA PRO A 61 -23.40 4.71 6.53
C PRO A 61 -24.40 5.44 5.60
N PHE A 62 -24.98 6.56 6.06
CA PHE A 62 -25.84 7.40 5.23
C PHE A 62 -25.08 8.43 4.39
N GLY A 63 -23.75 8.46 4.53
CA GLY A 63 -22.83 9.38 3.87
C GLY A 63 -23.03 10.84 4.25
N ILE A 64 -21.97 11.61 4.11
CA ILE A 64 -22.01 13.08 4.23
C ILE A 64 -22.48 13.64 2.89
N LYS A 65 -23.56 14.43 2.88
CA LYS A 65 -24.20 14.94 1.64
C LYS A 65 -23.22 15.59 0.66
N ILE A 66 -22.23 16.33 1.17
CA ILE A 66 -21.25 17.04 0.33
C ILE A 66 -20.23 16.07 -0.30
N LEU A 67 -19.77 15.07 0.44
CA LEU A 67 -18.83 14.07 -0.09
C LEU A 67 -19.46 13.19 -1.16
N LYS A 68 -20.79 13.00 -1.18
CA LYS A 68 -21.47 12.23 -2.23
C LYS A 68 -21.41 12.87 -3.62
N ARG A 69 -21.21 14.18 -3.70
CA ARG A 69 -21.16 14.93 -4.98
C ARG A 69 -19.74 15.08 -5.52
N VAL A 70 -18.73 14.72 -4.75
CA VAL A 70 -17.31 14.92 -5.08
C VAL A 70 -16.67 13.56 -5.32
N PRO A 71 -15.82 13.38 -6.35
CA PRO A 71 -15.07 12.15 -6.56
C PRO A 71 -13.92 12.05 -5.55
N VAL A 72 -14.24 11.79 -4.27
CA VAL A 72 -13.29 11.83 -3.14
C VAL A 72 -12.07 10.94 -3.37
N THR A 73 -12.27 9.74 -3.94
CA THR A 73 -11.15 8.82 -4.26
C THR A 73 -10.19 9.43 -5.28
N ASN A 74 -10.70 10.02 -6.36
CA ASN A 74 -9.86 10.66 -7.38
C ASN A 74 -9.13 11.87 -6.80
N LEU A 75 -9.82 12.66 -5.96
CA LEU A 75 -9.21 13.79 -5.28
C LEU A 75 -8.08 13.35 -4.34
N SER A 76 -8.30 12.29 -3.56
CA SER A 76 -7.32 11.71 -2.64
C SER A 76 -6.10 11.16 -3.37
N ILE A 77 -6.28 10.43 -4.47
CA ILE A 77 -5.17 9.94 -5.31
C ILE A 77 -4.42 11.13 -5.93
N SER A 78 -5.15 12.12 -6.46
CA SER A 78 -4.54 13.30 -7.09
C SER A 78 -3.75 14.11 -6.08
N SER A 79 -4.26 14.29 -4.85
CA SER A 79 -3.52 14.97 -3.78
C SER A 79 -2.28 14.19 -3.36
N ALA A 80 -2.37 12.86 -3.27
CA ALA A 80 -1.22 12.03 -2.95
C ALA A 80 -0.13 12.16 -4.02
N ILE A 81 -0.50 12.02 -5.30
CA ILE A 81 0.42 12.19 -6.44
C ILE A 81 1.05 13.58 -6.42
N LEU A 82 0.25 14.64 -6.21
CA LEU A 82 0.75 16.01 -6.17
C LEU A 82 1.80 16.18 -5.06
N ILE A 83 1.48 15.74 -3.83
CA ILE A 83 2.39 15.89 -2.68
C ILE A 83 3.69 15.12 -2.91
N VAL A 84 3.62 13.84 -3.31
CA VAL A 84 4.85 13.05 -3.52
C VAL A 84 5.66 13.55 -4.71
N THR A 85 5.01 14.14 -5.71
CA THR A 85 5.70 14.77 -6.85
C THR A 85 6.40 16.06 -6.44
N CYS A 86 5.79 16.88 -5.58
CA CYS A 86 6.47 18.05 -4.99
C CYS A 86 7.72 17.64 -4.20
N VAL A 87 7.61 16.63 -3.32
CA VAL A 87 8.77 16.15 -2.54
C VAL A 87 9.84 15.57 -3.46
N CYS A 88 9.45 14.75 -4.44
CA CYS A 88 10.39 14.20 -5.42
C CYS A 88 11.09 15.30 -6.23
N SER A 89 10.40 16.40 -6.56
CA SER A 89 10.98 17.51 -7.31
C SER A 89 12.09 18.23 -6.55
N ILE A 90 12.00 18.29 -5.21
CA ILE A 90 13.09 18.79 -4.36
C ILE A 90 14.30 17.84 -4.46
N GLY A 91 14.07 16.53 -4.40
CA GLY A 91 15.12 15.52 -4.56
C GLY A 91 15.73 15.45 -5.97
N LEU A 92 15.15 16.12 -6.97
CA LEU A 92 15.74 16.25 -8.32
C LEU A 92 16.68 17.45 -8.45
N GLN A 93 16.73 18.33 -7.44
CA GLN A 93 17.74 19.37 -7.38
C GLN A 93 19.12 18.74 -7.23
N ASP A 94 20.11 19.38 -7.85
CA ASP A 94 21.48 18.89 -7.80
C ASP A 94 21.90 18.67 -6.36
N THR A 95 22.44 17.49 -6.08
CA THR A 95 23.02 17.10 -4.79
C THR A 95 22.04 17.01 -3.61
N CYS A 96 20.73 17.01 -3.87
CA CYS A 96 19.69 16.87 -2.83
C CYS A 96 19.02 15.49 -2.81
N GLY A 97 19.25 14.65 -3.83
CA GLY A 97 18.50 13.42 -4.04
C GLY A 97 19.11 12.20 -3.39
N TYR A 98 18.61 11.05 -3.87
CA TYR A 98 19.22 9.74 -3.66
C TYR A 98 19.82 9.27 -4.98
N VAL A 99 20.98 8.63 -4.91
CA VAL A 99 21.66 8.07 -6.08
C VAL A 99 22.11 6.65 -5.79
N TYR A 100 22.14 5.81 -6.82
CA TYR A 100 22.76 4.50 -6.72
C TYR A 100 24.27 4.61 -6.91
N ASP A 101 25.04 4.04 -6.00
CA ASP A 101 26.50 3.96 -6.09
C ASP A 101 26.92 2.51 -6.33
N PRO A 102 27.27 2.15 -7.58
CA PRO A 102 27.68 0.79 -7.94
C PRO A 102 28.95 0.34 -7.22
N ASN A 103 29.80 1.25 -6.76
CA ASN A 103 31.04 0.88 -6.07
C ASN A 103 30.74 0.24 -4.70
N TYR A 104 29.62 0.61 -4.09
CA TYR A 104 29.17 0.11 -2.79
C TYR A 104 27.89 -0.73 -2.89
N PHE A 105 27.41 -0.96 -4.12
CA PHE A 105 26.13 -1.59 -4.43
C PHE A 105 24.94 -1.00 -3.68
N THR A 106 24.94 0.30 -3.39
CA THR A 106 23.99 0.88 -2.44
C THR A 106 23.31 2.16 -2.91
N TRP A 107 22.08 2.37 -2.43
CA TRP A 107 21.41 3.66 -2.56
C TRP A 107 21.88 4.58 -1.44
N ARG A 108 22.44 5.73 -1.78
CA ARG A 108 22.94 6.69 -0.80
C ARG A 108 22.39 8.09 -1.04
N PRO A 109 22.18 8.88 0.04
CA PRO A 109 22.02 10.32 -0.10
C PRO A 109 23.31 10.91 -0.68
N GLU A 110 23.19 12.05 -1.38
CA GLU A 110 24.32 12.72 -2.01
C GLU A 110 25.25 13.43 -1.00
N GLY A 111 24.89 13.46 0.28
CA GLY A 111 25.78 13.84 1.39
C GLY A 111 25.93 15.36 1.60
N LEU A 112 25.01 16.16 1.04
CA LEU A 112 24.90 17.58 1.34
C LEU A 112 23.70 17.86 2.28
N PRO A 113 23.69 19.02 2.99
CA PRO A 113 22.63 19.35 3.94
C PRO A 113 21.20 19.25 3.38
N CYS A 114 21.01 19.50 2.09
CA CYS A 114 19.71 19.35 1.43
C CYS A 114 19.22 17.90 1.45
N SER A 115 20.09 16.94 1.13
CA SER A 115 19.76 15.52 1.08
C SER A 115 19.45 14.96 2.47
N ASP A 116 20.19 15.41 3.49
CA ASP A 116 19.94 15.03 4.89
C ASP A 116 18.58 15.57 5.38
N GLN A 117 18.30 16.86 5.15
CA GLN A 117 17.02 17.47 5.50
C GLN A 117 15.85 16.82 4.76
N LEU A 118 16.01 16.50 3.48
CA LEU A 118 15.00 15.81 2.70
C LEU A 118 14.73 14.41 3.26
N GLY A 119 15.78 13.68 3.64
CA GLY A 119 15.67 12.39 4.32
C GLY A 119 14.88 12.47 5.63
N GLU A 120 15.18 13.44 6.48
CA GLU A 120 14.46 13.68 7.74
C GLU A 120 12.97 13.99 7.51
N VAL A 121 12.67 14.85 6.53
CA VAL A 121 11.28 15.18 6.15
C VAL A 121 10.53 13.95 5.65
N ILE A 122 11.16 13.14 4.78
CA ILE A 122 10.56 11.90 4.27
C ILE A 122 10.25 10.94 5.42
N ILE A 123 11.21 10.72 6.33
CA ILE A 123 11.02 9.84 7.49
C ILE A 123 9.89 10.34 8.40
N PHE A 124 9.87 11.65 8.71
CA PHE A 124 8.81 12.26 9.51
C PHE A 124 7.42 12.07 8.87
N MET A 125 7.31 12.31 7.55
CA MET A 125 6.07 12.11 6.81
C MET A 125 5.59 10.66 6.90
N ILE A 126 6.50 9.68 6.76
CA ILE A 126 6.15 8.26 6.87
C ILE A 126 5.63 7.94 8.26
N PHE A 127 6.30 8.40 9.33
CA PHE A 127 5.81 8.18 10.70
C PHE A 127 4.40 8.73 10.91
N VAL A 128 4.14 9.97 10.45
CA VAL A 128 2.81 10.60 10.58
C VAL A 128 1.74 9.82 9.81
N LEU A 129 2.04 9.41 8.57
CA LEU A 129 1.12 8.66 7.72
C LEU A 129 0.82 7.27 8.32
N THR A 130 1.84 6.52 8.72
CA THR A 130 1.70 5.19 9.31
C THR A 130 0.90 5.25 10.61
N PHE A 131 1.20 6.22 11.49
CA PHE A 131 0.45 6.44 12.72
C PHE A 131 -1.04 6.75 12.44
N THR A 132 -1.30 7.61 11.45
CA THR A 132 -2.66 7.99 11.04
C THR A 132 -3.43 6.78 10.48
N SER A 133 -2.80 6.00 9.59
CA SER A 133 -3.40 4.78 9.01
C SER A 133 -3.78 3.77 10.09
N ASN A 134 -2.86 3.50 11.01
CA ASN A 134 -3.08 2.57 12.12
C ASN A 134 -4.20 3.04 13.04
N SER A 135 -4.26 4.33 13.34
CA SER A 135 -5.33 4.92 14.15
C SER A 135 -6.71 4.69 13.52
N PHE A 136 -6.85 4.91 12.20
CA PHE A 136 -8.11 4.63 11.49
C PHE A 136 -8.45 3.13 11.46
N ASN A 137 -7.46 2.26 11.26
CA ASN A 137 -7.66 0.82 11.29
C ASN A 137 -8.15 0.32 12.65
N VAL A 138 -7.55 0.80 13.75
CA VAL A 138 -7.96 0.49 15.12
C VAL A 138 -9.38 1.00 15.40
N ALA A 139 -9.66 2.28 15.08
CA ALA A 139 -10.98 2.86 15.26
C ALA A 139 -12.05 2.05 14.53
N THR A 140 -11.74 1.63 13.30
CA THR A 140 -12.70 0.88 12.52
C THR A 140 -12.87 -0.57 13.00
N GLY A 141 -11.80 -1.21 13.48
CA GLY A 141 -11.88 -2.48 14.20
C GLY A 141 -12.77 -2.37 15.44
N ALA A 142 -12.58 -1.33 16.26
CA ALA A 142 -13.39 -1.08 17.46
C ALA A 142 -14.87 -0.89 17.13
N ARG A 143 -15.20 -0.09 16.11
CA ARG A 143 -16.60 0.15 15.67
C ARG A 143 -17.31 -1.15 15.29
N LEU A 144 -16.61 -2.07 14.63
CA LEU A 144 -17.16 -3.36 14.20
C LEU A 144 -17.36 -4.34 15.35
N LEU A 145 -16.54 -4.25 16.41
CA LEU A 145 -16.71 -5.05 17.61
C LEU A 145 -17.89 -4.55 18.46
N VAL A 146 -18.06 -3.23 18.56
CA VAL A 146 -19.11 -2.58 19.37
C VAL A 146 -20.48 -2.65 18.71
N ASN A 147 -20.58 -2.31 17.42
CA ASN A 147 -21.86 -2.37 16.71
C ASN A 147 -22.07 -3.78 16.16
N LYS A 148 -22.85 -4.60 16.88
CA LYS A 148 -23.55 -5.71 16.23
C LYS A 148 -24.30 -5.12 15.04
N MET A 149 -24.09 -5.67 13.84
CA MET A 149 -24.79 -5.27 12.62
C MET A 149 -26.28 -5.66 12.74
N VAL A 150 -27.02 -4.95 13.57
CA VAL A 150 -28.45 -5.17 13.81
C VAL A 150 -29.20 -4.76 12.54
N GLY A 151 -30.01 -5.67 11.99
CA GLY A 151 -30.80 -5.45 10.77
C GLY A 151 -30.16 -5.94 9.47
N MET A 152 -28.97 -6.55 9.50
CA MET A 152 -28.32 -7.12 8.31
C MET A 152 -28.31 -8.65 8.36
N ASN A 153 -28.48 -9.31 7.20
CA ASN A 153 -28.45 -10.77 7.12
C ASN A 153 -27.14 -11.32 7.71
N ARG A 154 -27.23 -12.41 8.50
CA ARG A 154 -26.12 -12.96 9.29
C ARG A 154 -24.94 -13.38 8.41
N GLU A 155 -25.24 -13.86 7.21
CA GLU A 155 -24.25 -14.22 6.18
C GLU A 155 -23.52 -13.00 5.62
N GLU A 156 -24.24 -11.92 5.33
CA GLU A 156 -23.65 -10.69 4.82
C GLU A 156 -22.81 -9.97 5.88
N ALA A 157 -23.26 -9.99 7.14
CA ALA A 157 -22.47 -9.53 8.29
C ALA A 157 -21.16 -10.30 8.44
N ASN A 158 -21.21 -11.64 8.31
CA ASN A 158 -20.02 -12.48 8.37
C ASN A 158 -19.07 -12.23 7.19
N ARG A 159 -19.60 -12.10 5.96
CA ARG A 159 -18.78 -11.80 4.77
C ARG A 159 -18.07 -10.44 4.90
N ARG A 160 -18.78 -9.41 5.37
CA ARG A 160 -18.20 -8.07 5.59
C ARG A 160 -17.13 -8.12 6.68
N ARG A 161 -17.38 -8.79 7.81
CA ARG A 161 -16.37 -8.99 8.88
C ARG A 161 -15.12 -9.71 8.37
N LYS A 162 -15.28 -10.78 7.59
CA LYS A 162 -14.14 -11.51 7.01
C LYS A 162 -13.29 -10.61 6.09
N ARG A 163 -13.93 -9.87 5.17
CA ARG A 163 -13.23 -8.92 4.29
C ARG A 163 -12.48 -7.86 5.11
N TRP A 164 -13.11 -7.39 6.18
CA TRP A 164 -12.51 -6.43 7.10
C TRP A 164 -11.29 -6.96 7.83
N MET A 165 -11.38 -8.16 8.39
CA MET A 165 -10.27 -8.81 9.07
C MET A 165 -9.09 -9.01 8.10
N ILE A 166 -9.36 -9.49 6.89
CA ILE A 166 -8.35 -9.64 5.82
C ILE A 166 -7.68 -8.28 5.53
N MET A 167 -8.49 -7.23 5.36
CA MET A 167 -8.04 -5.87 5.08
C MET A 167 -7.23 -5.24 6.23
N PHE A 168 -7.58 -5.56 7.47
CA PHE A 168 -6.85 -5.15 8.67
C PHE A 168 -5.52 -5.89 8.78
N THR A 169 -5.54 -7.22 8.66
CA THR A 169 -4.33 -8.06 8.65
C THR A 169 -3.36 -7.62 7.56
N GLN A 170 -3.86 -7.34 6.35
CA GLN A 170 -3.06 -6.77 5.27
C GLN A 170 -2.35 -5.50 5.75
N SER A 171 -3.07 -4.51 6.29
CA SER A 171 -2.46 -3.25 6.74
C SER A 171 -1.42 -3.47 7.81
N VAL A 172 -1.69 -4.31 8.82
CA VAL A 172 -0.74 -4.59 9.89
C VAL A 172 0.56 -5.18 9.35
N ILE A 173 0.47 -6.15 8.42
CA ILE A 173 1.66 -6.74 7.79
C ILE A 173 2.45 -5.69 7.01
N GLN A 174 1.77 -4.85 6.22
CA GLN A 174 2.42 -3.80 5.42
C GLN A 174 3.09 -2.74 6.31
N ASP A 175 2.44 -2.34 7.40
CA ASP A 175 2.99 -1.40 8.38
C ASP A 175 4.23 -1.99 9.08
N CYS A 176 4.21 -3.28 9.43
CA CYS A 176 5.38 -3.98 9.98
C CYS A 176 6.53 -4.05 8.96
N LEU A 177 6.24 -4.34 7.69
CA LEU A 177 7.22 -4.36 6.61
C LEU A 177 7.90 -3.00 6.44
N HIS A 178 7.12 -1.90 6.41
CA HIS A 178 7.66 -0.55 6.36
C HIS A 178 8.49 -0.20 7.61
N LEU A 179 8.06 -0.62 8.80
CA LEU A 179 8.81 -0.39 10.03
C LEU A 179 10.19 -1.07 9.98
N ILE A 180 10.24 -2.32 9.51
CA ILE A 180 11.50 -3.05 9.33
C ILE A 180 12.40 -2.30 8.34
N ASP A 181 11.84 -1.79 7.24
CA ASP A 181 12.61 -1.03 6.25
C ASP A 181 13.22 0.25 6.85
N ILE A 182 12.44 1.03 7.61
CA ILE A 182 12.91 2.24 8.27
C ILE A 182 14.01 1.92 9.29
N ILE A 183 13.82 0.88 10.10
CA ILE A 183 14.83 0.43 11.08
C ILE A 183 16.13 0.05 10.35
N ASN A 184 15.99 -0.70 9.25
CA ASN A 184 17.12 -1.16 8.46
C ASN A 184 17.88 0.02 7.81
N ALA A 185 17.15 0.96 7.20
CA ALA A 185 17.68 2.11 6.47
C ALA A 185 18.12 3.28 7.38
N THR A 186 17.73 3.30 8.66
CA THR A 186 18.10 4.37 9.60
C THR A 186 19.20 3.95 10.58
N TRP A 187 19.10 2.72 11.11
CA TRP A 187 19.92 2.27 12.24
C TRP A 187 20.77 1.05 11.90
N ILE A 188 20.17 -0.03 11.39
CA ILE A 188 20.89 -1.30 11.30
C ILE A 188 22.06 -1.20 10.33
N TRP A 189 21.91 -0.59 9.16
CA TRP A 189 23.01 -0.47 8.20
C TRP A 189 24.24 0.26 8.75
N LYS A 190 24.09 1.13 9.76
CA LYS A 190 25.18 1.89 10.40
C LYS A 190 25.96 1.09 11.44
N LEU A 191 25.53 -0.14 11.76
CA LEU A 191 26.20 -0.99 12.75
C LEU A 191 27.53 -1.58 12.23
N SER A 192 27.76 -1.55 10.92
CA SER A 192 29.02 -2.00 10.32
C SER A 192 29.29 -1.25 9.02
N ASP A 193 30.56 -0.87 8.82
CA ASP A 193 31.05 -0.24 7.60
C ASP A 193 31.36 -1.25 6.48
N GLU A 194 31.16 -2.54 6.74
CA GLU A 194 31.39 -3.59 5.77
C GLU A 194 30.38 -3.53 4.62
N LEU A 195 30.90 -3.59 3.39
CA LEU A 195 30.13 -3.36 2.16
C LEU A 195 28.99 -4.38 1.99
N TRP A 196 29.24 -5.66 2.31
CA TRP A 196 28.22 -6.71 2.26
C TRP A 196 27.08 -6.47 3.27
N PHE A 197 27.40 -5.88 4.42
CA PHE A 197 26.45 -5.62 5.49
C PHE A 197 25.55 -4.43 5.13
N GLN A 198 26.12 -3.35 4.63
CA GLN A 198 25.36 -2.19 4.14
C GLN A 198 24.47 -2.57 2.94
N PHE A 199 24.99 -3.37 2.01
CA PHE A 199 24.21 -3.90 0.90
C PHE A 199 22.99 -4.70 1.38
N LEU A 200 23.18 -5.60 2.36
CA LEU A 200 22.13 -6.46 2.88
C LEU A 200 20.98 -5.65 3.49
N PHE A 201 21.29 -4.71 4.38
CA PHE A 201 20.28 -3.96 5.14
C PHE A 201 19.76 -2.73 4.43
N LEU A 202 20.50 -2.12 3.49
CA LEU A 202 20.00 -0.96 2.75
C LEU A 202 19.37 -1.35 1.43
N THR A 203 20.05 -2.16 0.61
CA THR A 203 19.65 -2.38 -0.78
C THR A 203 18.84 -3.65 -0.97
N LEU A 204 19.31 -4.78 -0.44
CA LEU A 204 18.57 -6.05 -0.54
C LEU A 204 17.28 -5.99 0.30
N SER A 205 17.37 -5.48 1.53
CA SER A 205 16.20 -5.24 2.37
C SER A 205 15.14 -4.42 1.63
N PHE A 206 15.53 -3.29 1.05
CA PHE A 206 14.60 -2.38 0.37
C PHE A 206 13.85 -3.08 -0.77
N VAL A 207 14.54 -3.78 -1.69
CA VAL A 207 13.85 -4.48 -2.78
C VAL A 207 12.99 -5.64 -2.29
N VAL A 208 13.46 -6.41 -1.29
CA VAL A 208 12.73 -7.57 -0.75
C VAL A 208 11.46 -7.11 -0.04
N ILE A 209 11.54 -6.10 0.82
CA ILE A 209 10.40 -5.61 1.58
C ILE A 209 9.30 -5.11 0.65
N TYR A 210 9.65 -4.28 -0.34
CA TYR A 210 8.65 -3.78 -1.30
C TYR A 210 8.10 -4.87 -2.24
N THR A 211 8.88 -5.92 -2.50
CA THR A 211 8.37 -7.09 -3.22
C THR A 211 7.36 -7.86 -2.36
N ILE A 212 7.66 -8.07 -1.08
CA ILE A 212 6.76 -8.75 -0.13
C ILE A 212 5.49 -7.91 0.08
N ASP A 213 5.59 -6.58 0.20
CA ASP A 213 4.43 -5.68 0.30
C ASP A 213 3.45 -5.88 -0.88
N GLY A 214 3.98 -5.91 -2.10
CA GLY A 214 3.18 -6.21 -3.30
C GLY A 214 2.56 -7.62 -3.27
N VAL A 215 3.29 -8.62 -2.80
CA VAL A 215 2.79 -9.99 -2.63
C VAL A 215 1.68 -10.06 -1.58
N VAL A 216 1.81 -9.35 -0.46
CA VAL A 216 0.78 -9.23 0.57
C VAL A 216 -0.50 -8.65 -0.02
N MET A 217 -0.41 -7.56 -0.79
CA MET A 217 -1.58 -7.02 -1.50
C MET A 217 -2.22 -8.05 -2.45
N PHE A 218 -1.41 -8.81 -3.20
CA PHE A 218 -1.90 -9.84 -4.13
C PHE A 218 -2.60 -11.02 -3.43
N ILE A 219 -2.07 -11.47 -2.29
CA ILE A 219 -2.64 -12.58 -1.50
C ILE A 219 -3.94 -12.17 -0.81
N PHE A 220 -3.94 -11.02 -0.13
CA PHE A 220 -5.07 -10.61 0.71
C PHE A 220 -6.19 -9.91 -0.07
N ASN A 221 -5.90 -9.35 -1.25
CA ASN A 221 -6.89 -8.63 -2.04
C ASN A 221 -7.37 -9.44 -3.26
N ALA A 222 -8.46 -10.20 -3.08
CA ALA A 222 -9.06 -11.01 -4.13
C ALA A 222 -9.52 -10.21 -5.37
N ASP A 223 -9.68 -8.89 -5.26
CA ASP A 223 -10.03 -8.03 -6.40
C ASP A 223 -8.83 -7.84 -7.34
N VAL A 224 -7.59 -7.92 -6.82
CA VAL A 224 -6.33 -7.79 -7.56
C VAL A 224 -5.92 -9.11 -8.23
N GLN A 225 -6.44 -10.24 -7.74
CA GLN A 225 -6.12 -11.55 -8.28
C GLN A 225 -6.70 -11.72 -9.69
N PRO A 226 -5.90 -12.20 -10.66
CA PRO A 226 -6.39 -12.56 -11.98
C PRO A 226 -7.51 -13.61 -11.90
N ALA A 227 -8.44 -13.58 -12.85
CA ALA A 227 -9.56 -14.53 -12.89
C ALA A 227 -9.10 -16.00 -12.93
N TRP A 228 -7.96 -16.29 -13.55
CA TRP A 228 -7.37 -17.63 -13.58
C TRP A 228 -6.87 -18.09 -12.20
N PHE A 229 -6.26 -17.20 -11.43
CA PHE A 229 -5.76 -17.50 -10.08
C PHE A 229 -6.91 -17.67 -9.09
N ARG A 230 -7.96 -16.85 -9.22
CA ARG A 230 -9.20 -17.00 -8.44
C ARG A 230 -9.86 -18.37 -8.65
N LYS A 231 -9.85 -18.90 -9.87
CA LYS A 231 -10.39 -20.24 -10.17
C LYS A 231 -9.59 -21.36 -9.51
N VAL A 232 -8.26 -21.23 -9.46
CA VAL A 232 -7.39 -22.22 -8.79
C VAL A 232 -7.62 -22.22 -7.28
N ILE A 233 -7.81 -21.05 -6.66
CA ILE A 233 -8.08 -20.94 -5.21
C ILE A 233 -9.52 -21.36 -4.86
N GLN A 234 -10.50 -21.09 -5.72
CA GLN A 234 -11.91 -21.47 -5.50
C GLN A 234 -12.20 -22.96 -5.78
N MET A 235 -11.23 -23.74 -6.29
CA MET A 235 -11.37 -25.18 -6.54
C MET A 235 -11.25 -26.08 -5.28
N GLN A 236 -11.33 -25.53 -4.06
CA GLN A 236 -11.55 -26.30 -2.82
C GLN A 236 -12.94 -26.01 -2.22
N PRO A 237 -13.62 -27.03 -1.68
CA PRO A 237 -14.88 -27.51 -2.20
C PRO A 237 -16.08 -26.64 -1.79
N THR A 238 -16.87 -26.22 -2.78
CA THR A 238 -18.29 -25.97 -2.59
C THR A 238 -18.94 -27.27 -2.11
N ARG A 239 -19.11 -27.40 -0.79
CA ARG A 239 -20.06 -28.34 -0.23
C ARG A 239 -21.42 -27.94 -0.78
N SER A 240 -21.90 -28.75 -1.72
CA SER A 240 -23.20 -28.63 -2.38
C SER A 240 -24.31 -28.56 -1.33
N SER A 241 -24.72 -27.35 -0.95
CA SER A 241 -26.02 -27.15 -0.33
C SER A 241 -27.02 -27.03 -1.47
N ASN A 242 -27.66 -28.16 -1.78
CA ASN A 242 -28.82 -28.22 -2.64
C ASN A 242 -29.91 -27.30 -2.07
N VAL A 243 -30.01 -26.07 -2.56
CA VAL A 243 -31.16 -25.22 -2.31
C VAL A 243 -32.28 -25.70 -3.24
N ILE A 244 -33.15 -26.55 -2.69
CA ILE A 244 -34.42 -26.90 -3.32
C ILE A 244 -35.30 -25.64 -3.27
N ILE A 245 -35.47 -25.00 -4.43
CA ILE A 245 -36.44 -23.92 -4.61
C ILE A 245 -37.82 -24.58 -4.67
N VAL A 246 -38.55 -24.59 -3.55
CA VAL A 246 -39.98 -24.93 -3.56
C VAL A 246 -40.71 -23.69 -4.09
N SER A 247 -41.13 -23.75 -5.35
CA SER A 247 -42.06 -22.78 -5.93
C SER A 247 -43.45 -23.05 -5.35
N SER A 248 -43.89 -22.19 -4.41
CA SER A 248 -45.30 -22.13 -4.03
C SER A 248 -46.04 -21.25 -5.04
N LYS A 249 -46.84 -21.87 -5.91
CA LYS A 249 -47.88 -21.17 -6.66
C LYS A 249 -49.03 -20.86 -5.69
N ALA A 250 -49.10 -19.64 -5.21
CA ALA A 250 -50.31 -19.10 -4.59
C ALA A 250 -51.23 -18.59 -5.71
N SER A 251 -52.29 -19.34 -5.99
CA SER A 251 -53.38 -18.97 -6.90
C SER A 251 -54.05 -17.68 -6.41
N THR A 252 -54.01 -16.63 -7.23
CA THR A 252 -54.76 -15.40 -7.03
C THR A 252 -56.14 -15.57 -7.67
N SER A 253 -57.18 -15.72 -6.86
CA SER A 253 -58.57 -15.60 -7.29
C SER A 253 -59.10 -14.29 -6.71
N ASN A 254 -59.22 -13.27 -7.57
CA ASN A 254 -59.73 -11.96 -7.22
C ASN A 254 -61.21 -12.01 -6.82
N THR A 255 -61.49 -11.32 -5.73
CA THR A 255 -62.77 -10.78 -5.27
C THR A 255 -63.43 -9.92 -6.34
N ASN A 256 -64.77 -9.94 -6.44
CA ASN A 256 -65.57 -8.71 -6.50
C ASN A 256 -67.02 -8.96 -6.07
N GLN A 257 -67.47 -8.08 -5.16
CA GLN A 257 -68.83 -7.98 -4.62
C GLN A 257 -69.74 -7.14 -5.53
N MET A 258 -71.04 -7.46 -5.47
CA MET A 258 -72.23 -6.59 -5.55
C MET A 258 -72.34 -5.55 -6.67
N SER A 259 -73.30 -5.80 -7.56
CA SER A 259 -74.48 -4.94 -7.79
C SER A 259 -75.55 -5.74 -8.51
#